data_AF-A0A8C9GDV7-F1
#
_entry.id   AF-A0A8C9GDV7-F1
#
_cell.length_a   1.000
_cell.length_b   1.000
_cell.length_c   1.000
_cell.angle_alpha   90.00
_cell.angle_beta   90.00
_cell.angle_gamma   90.00
#
_symmetry.space_group_name_H-M   'P 1'
#
loop_
_entity.id
_entity.type
_entity.pdbx_description
1 polymer ?
#
loop_
_entity_poly.entity_id
_entity_poly.type
_entity_poly.pdbx_seq_one_letter_code
_entity_poly.pdbx_strand_id
1 'polypeptide(L)'
;MLGRTLREVSAALKQGQITPTELCQKCLSLIKKTKFLNAYITVSEEVALKQAEESEKRYKNGQSLGDLDGIPVAVKDNFSTSGIETTCASNMLKGYIPPYNATVVQKLLDQGALLMGKTNLDEFAMGSGSTDGVFGPVKNPWSYSKQYREKRKQNPHSKNEDSDWLITGGSSGGSAAAVSAFTCYAALGSDTGGSTRNPAAHCGLVGFKPSYGLVSRHGLIPLVNSMDVPGILTRCVDDAAIVLGALAGPDPKDSTTVHDPINKPFMLPSLADVSKLCIGIPKVTFSFHYFIEILSSRESTDLGGSLGGFESLLCHFY
;
A
#
# COMPACT_ATOMS: atom_id res chain seq x y z
N MET A 1 -7.70 17.31 4.02
CA MET A 1 -6.47 16.67 4.55
C MET A 1 -6.36 15.22 4.13
N LEU A 2 -7.26 14.32 4.54
CA LEU A 2 -7.12 12.88 4.25
C LEU A 2 -7.04 12.49 2.76
N GLY A 3 -7.73 13.23 1.88
CA GLY A 3 -7.66 13.01 0.43
C GLY A 3 -6.47 13.64 -0.29
N ARG A 4 -5.59 14.37 0.43
CA ARG A 4 -4.38 14.96 -0.14
C ARG A 4 -3.28 13.90 -0.30
N THR A 5 -2.29 14.21 -1.11
CA THR A 5 -1.05 13.42 -1.24
C THR A 5 -0.20 13.53 0.02
N LEU A 6 0.71 12.58 0.24
CA LEU A 6 1.65 12.61 1.35
C LEU A 6 2.47 13.90 1.34
N ARG A 7 2.97 14.32 0.16
CA ARG A 7 3.74 15.56 0.00
C ARG A 7 2.96 16.80 0.47
N GLU A 8 1.71 16.93 0.05
CA GLU A 8 0.86 18.05 0.46
C GLU A 8 0.55 18.04 1.97
N VAL A 9 0.42 16.85 2.57
CA VAL A 9 0.18 16.71 4.01
C VAL A 9 1.44 17.01 4.81
N SER A 10 2.60 16.54 4.37
CA SER A 10 3.89 16.89 4.96
C SER A 10 4.11 18.41 4.95
N ALA A 11 3.81 19.08 3.82
CA ALA A 11 3.87 20.53 3.73
C ALA A 11 2.89 21.22 4.70
N ALA A 12 1.66 20.71 4.81
CA ALA A 12 0.66 21.25 5.74
C ALA A 12 1.05 21.07 7.22
N LEU A 13 1.70 19.95 7.58
CA LEU A 13 2.25 19.72 8.92
C LEU A 13 3.38 20.72 9.24
N LYS A 14 4.32 20.90 8.30
CA LYS A 14 5.41 21.89 8.42
C LYS A 14 4.89 23.32 8.57
N GLN A 15 3.76 23.65 7.93
CA GLN A 15 3.12 24.95 8.01
C GLN A 15 2.15 25.12 9.20
N GLY A 16 1.96 24.08 10.03
CA GLY A 16 1.05 24.11 11.17
C GLY A 16 -0.44 24.19 10.79
N GLN A 17 -0.81 23.83 9.55
CA GLN A 17 -2.21 23.83 9.10
C GLN A 17 -3.03 22.65 9.66
N ILE A 18 -2.34 21.59 10.07
CA ILE A 18 -2.86 20.42 10.79
C ILE A 18 -1.73 19.93 11.70
N THR A 19 -2.06 19.32 12.83
CA THR A 19 -1.04 18.66 13.67
C THR A 19 -0.96 17.15 13.39
N PRO A 20 0.17 16.48 13.68
CA PRO A 20 0.26 15.02 13.59
C PRO A 20 -0.82 14.32 14.42
N THR A 21 -1.12 14.83 15.62
CA THR A 21 -2.15 14.29 16.52
C THR A 21 -3.54 14.39 15.90
N GLU A 22 -3.91 15.56 15.35
CA GLU A 22 -5.19 15.75 14.66
C GLU A 22 -5.31 14.81 13.46
N LEU A 23 -4.23 14.68 12.68
CA LEU A 23 -4.21 13.80 11.51
C LEU A 23 -4.37 12.31 11.90
N CYS A 24 -3.63 11.87 12.91
CA CYS A 24 -3.71 10.52 13.46
C CYS A 24 -5.14 10.18 13.93
N GLN A 25 -5.76 11.08 14.72
CA GLN A 25 -7.12 10.91 15.21
C GLN A 25 -8.15 10.80 14.07
N LYS A 26 -8.01 11.60 13.01
CA LYS A 26 -8.88 11.49 11.82
C LYS A 26 -8.76 10.13 11.14
N CYS A 27 -7.53 9.61 11.00
CA CYS A 27 -7.29 8.28 10.46
C CYS A 27 -7.86 7.16 11.36
N LEU A 28 -7.64 7.22 12.68
CA LEU A 28 -8.22 6.27 13.65
C LEU A 28 -9.75 6.28 13.64
N SER A 29 -10.36 7.46 13.54
CA SER A 29 -11.82 7.60 13.40
C SER A 29 -12.33 6.91 12.12
N LEU A 30 -11.61 7.03 11.01
CA LEU A 30 -11.95 6.31 9.78
C LEU A 30 -11.79 4.80 9.94
N ILE A 31 -10.71 4.31 10.57
CA ILE A 31 -10.52 2.88 10.84
C ILE A 31 -11.74 2.30 11.57
N LYS A 32 -12.24 3.01 12.60
CA LYS A 32 -13.44 2.62 13.34
C LYS A 32 -14.69 2.57 12.44
N LYS A 33 -14.88 3.58 11.58
CA LYS A 33 -16.03 3.65 10.65
C LYS A 33 -15.97 2.62 9.53
N THR A 34 -14.78 2.24 9.09
CA THR A 34 -14.55 1.29 7.99
C THR A 34 -14.21 -0.11 8.49
N LYS A 35 -14.49 -0.43 9.76
CA LYS A 35 -14.22 -1.76 10.36
C LYS A 35 -14.80 -2.91 9.55
N PHE A 36 -15.95 -2.70 8.90
CA PHE A 36 -16.60 -3.68 8.03
C PHE A 36 -15.76 -4.12 6.81
N LEU A 37 -14.72 -3.36 6.44
CA LEU A 37 -13.77 -3.75 5.39
C LEU A 37 -12.76 -4.79 5.86
N ASN A 38 -12.58 -4.96 7.18
CA ASN A 38 -11.65 -5.90 7.78
C ASN A 38 -10.18 -5.69 7.34
N ALA A 39 -9.78 -4.44 7.12
CA ALA A 39 -8.44 -4.09 6.60
C ALA A 39 -7.30 -4.32 7.63
N TYR A 40 -7.60 -4.29 8.93
CA TYR A 40 -6.63 -4.40 10.02
C TYR A 40 -6.91 -5.64 10.86
N ILE A 41 -5.87 -6.42 11.17
CA ILE A 41 -5.90 -7.44 12.22
C ILE A 41 -5.75 -6.78 13.58
N THR A 42 -4.75 -5.89 13.69
CA THR A 42 -4.44 -5.15 14.91
C THR A 42 -4.41 -3.66 14.59
N VAL A 43 -5.16 -2.86 15.34
CA VAL A 43 -5.06 -1.39 15.28
C VAL A 43 -4.21 -0.95 16.46
N SER A 44 -3.13 -0.21 16.19
CA SER A 44 -2.17 0.23 17.22
C SER A 44 -2.47 1.65 17.70
N GLU A 45 -3.71 1.87 18.17
CA GLU A 45 -4.23 3.21 18.53
C GLU A 45 -3.34 3.95 19.54
N GLU A 46 -2.94 3.29 20.63
CA GLU A 46 -2.08 3.89 21.66
C GLU A 46 -0.69 4.24 21.13
N VAL A 47 -0.08 3.34 20.35
CA VAL A 47 1.23 3.55 19.73
C VAL A 47 1.18 4.72 18.74
N ALA A 48 0.16 4.74 17.87
CA ALA A 48 -0.03 5.76 16.86
C ALA A 48 -0.19 7.16 17.49
N LEU A 49 -1.01 7.27 18.54
CA LEU A 49 -1.24 8.54 19.24
C LEU A 49 0.04 9.02 19.95
N LYS A 50 0.76 8.13 20.63
CA LYS A 50 2.03 8.49 21.27
C LYS A 50 3.06 8.99 20.25
N GLN A 51 3.22 8.29 19.13
CA GLN A 51 4.11 8.70 18.05
C GLN A 51 3.67 10.05 17.46
N ALA A 52 2.36 10.31 17.38
CA ALA A 52 1.83 11.58 16.89
C ALA A 52 2.15 12.75 17.84
N GLU A 53 2.03 12.55 19.15
CA GLU A 53 2.42 13.53 20.15
C GLU A 53 3.93 13.84 20.11
N GLU A 54 4.76 12.82 19.93
CA GLU A 54 6.21 12.97 19.77
C GLU A 54 6.56 13.72 18.48
N SER A 55 5.89 13.42 17.37
CA SER A 55 6.01 14.16 16.11
C SER A 55 5.58 15.62 16.27
N GLU A 56 4.47 15.87 16.95
CA GLU A 56 3.98 17.24 17.17
C GLU A 56 4.97 18.06 18.00
N LYS A 57 5.63 17.46 19.00
CA LYS A 57 6.73 18.10 19.75
C LYS A 57 7.91 18.43 18.83
N ARG A 58 8.30 17.51 17.94
CA ARG A 58 9.36 17.77 16.94
C ARG A 58 9.01 18.94 16.03
N TYR A 59 7.79 18.99 15.50
CA TYR A 59 7.34 20.12 14.67
C TYR A 59 7.35 21.45 15.44
N LYS A 60 6.87 21.48 16.69
CA LYS A 60 6.90 22.70 17.54
C LYS A 60 8.32 23.22 17.78
N ASN A 61 9.30 22.32 17.83
CA ASN A 61 10.70 22.65 18.05
C ASN A 61 11.50 22.88 16.74
N GLY A 62 10.87 22.76 15.56
CA GLY A 62 11.58 22.84 14.27
C GLY A 62 12.50 21.65 13.97
N GLN A 63 12.24 20.49 14.59
CA GLN A 63 13.08 19.27 14.56
C GLN A 63 12.41 18.13 13.78
N SER A 64 11.65 18.44 12.72
CA SER A 64 11.01 17.43 11.87
C SER A 64 12.04 16.45 11.29
N LEU A 65 11.72 15.15 11.31
CA LEU A 65 12.61 14.08 10.82
C LEU A 65 12.59 13.90 9.30
N GLY A 66 11.70 14.59 8.59
CA GLY A 66 11.60 14.51 7.13
C GLY A 66 10.16 14.47 6.64
N ASP A 67 9.98 13.98 5.42
CA ASP A 67 8.67 14.02 4.75
C ASP A 67 7.65 13.03 5.32
N LEU A 68 8.11 12.00 6.03
CA LEU A 68 7.25 11.00 6.70
C LEU A 68 6.96 11.32 8.17
N ASP A 69 7.56 12.38 8.75
CA ASP A 69 7.36 12.68 10.16
C ASP A 69 5.91 13.08 10.43
N GLY A 70 5.21 12.30 11.26
CA GLY A 70 3.81 12.50 11.59
C GLY A 70 2.83 11.95 10.55
N ILE A 71 3.30 11.19 9.56
CA ILE A 71 2.45 10.59 8.53
C ILE A 71 1.92 9.21 8.97
N PRO A 72 0.60 8.98 8.97
CA PRO A 72 -0.02 7.67 9.18
C PRO A 72 0.37 6.62 8.13
N VAL A 73 0.97 5.51 8.57
CA VAL A 73 1.32 4.35 7.75
C VAL A 73 0.80 3.05 8.36
N ALA A 74 0.52 2.05 7.51
CA ALA A 74 0.10 0.72 7.94
C ALA A 74 1.10 -0.35 7.48
N VAL A 75 1.16 -1.48 8.19
CA VAL A 75 2.15 -2.53 7.91
C VAL A 75 1.46 -3.87 7.78
N LYS A 76 1.68 -4.62 6.69
CA LYS A 76 1.15 -5.98 6.56
C LYS A 76 1.58 -6.89 7.71
N ASP A 77 0.68 -7.75 8.17
CA ASP A 77 0.92 -8.56 9.37
C ASP A 77 1.92 -9.72 9.21
N ASN A 78 2.64 -9.79 8.09
CA ASN A 78 3.80 -10.66 7.93
C ASN A 78 5.15 -9.92 8.11
N PHE A 79 5.14 -8.64 8.51
CA PHE A 79 6.33 -7.94 8.98
C PHE A 79 6.41 -7.96 10.50
N SER A 80 7.54 -8.43 11.02
CA SER A 80 7.84 -8.38 12.45
C SER A 80 7.81 -6.94 12.94
N THR A 81 7.06 -6.69 14.02
CA THR A 81 6.95 -5.38 14.65
C THR A 81 7.14 -5.56 16.15
N SER A 82 8.16 -4.91 16.71
CA SER A 82 8.56 -5.08 18.10
C SER A 82 7.43 -4.73 19.05
N GLY A 83 7.05 -5.66 19.92
CA GLY A 83 6.01 -5.45 20.93
C GLY A 83 4.57 -5.46 20.39
N ILE A 84 4.37 -5.73 19.09
CA ILE A 84 3.04 -5.87 18.48
C ILE A 84 2.92 -7.26 17.87
N GLU A 85 1.86 -7.98 18.22
CA GLU A 85 1.60 -9.33 17.71
C GLU A 85 1.68 -9.38 16.18
N THR A 86 2.32 -10.42 15.67
CA THR A 86 2.52 -10.65 14.23
C THR A 86 2.08 -12.07 13.91
N THR A 87 0.97 -12.22 13.21
CA THR A 87 0.28 -13.52 13.08
C THR A 87 0.38 -14.12 11.69
N CYS A 88 0.78 -13.34 10.68
CA CYS A 88 0.64 -13.71 9.27
C CYS A 88 -0.78 -14.15 8.89
N ALA A 89 -1.82 -13.63 9.56
CA ALA A 89 -3.19 -14.12 9.48
C ALA A 89 -3.36 -15.63 9.71
N SER A 90 -2.49 -16.22 10.54
CA SER A 90 -2.49 -17.65 10.88
C SER A 90 -2.67 -17.88 12.37
N ASN A 91 -3.39 -18.94 12.72
CA ASN A 91 -3.43 -19.43 14.10
C ASN A 91 -2.07 -19.97 14.56
N MET A 92 -1.17 -20.33 13.64
CA MET A 92 0.17 -20.84 13.95
C MET A 92 1.02 -19.83 14.72
N LEU A 93 0.88 -18.53 14.40
CA LEU A 93 1.63 -17.45 15.04
C LEU A 93 0.78 -16.65 16.03
N LYS A 94 -0.36 -17.18 16.45
CA LYS A 94 -1.16 -16.57 17.51
C LYS A 94 -0.32 -16.48 18.80
N GLY A 95 -0.23 -15.29 19.36
CA GLY A 95 0.58 -14.95 20.53
C GLY A 95 2.05 -14.64 20.21
N TYR A 96 2.49 -14.70 18.95
CA TYR A 96 3.85 -14.33 18.58
C TYR A 96 4.03 -12.82 18.64
N ILE A 97 4.80 -12.35 19.64
CA ILE A 97 5.20 -10.95 19.79
C ILE A 97 6.69 -10.86 19.43
N PRO A 98 7.04 -10.33 18.24
CA PRO A 98 8.44 -10.20 17.84
C PRO A 98 9.24 -9.31 18.80
N PRO A 99 10.50 -9.65 19.12
CA PRO A 99 11.38 -8.82 19.95
C PRO A 99 12.13 -7.76 19.13
N TYR A 100 11.84 -7.63 17.82
CA TYR A 100 12.50 -6.71 16.91
C TYR A 100 11.56 -6.24 15.79
N ASN A 101 11.89 -5.10 15.21
CA ASN A 101 11.24 -4.60 14.00
C ASN A 101 11.91 -5.19 12.75
N ALA A 102 11.11 -5.55 11.74
CA ALA A 102 11.61 -5.70 10.39
C ALA A 102 12.33 -4.41 9.95
N THR A 103 13.38 -4.52 9.14
CA THR A 103 14.20 -3.36 8.77
C THR A 103 13.37 -2.26 8.10
N VAL A 104 12.43 -2.64 7.22
CA VAL A 104 11.51 -1.68 6.59
C VAL A 104 10.59 -0.98 7.57
N VAL A 105 10.14 -1.66 8.62
CA VAL A 105 9.32 -1.07 9.67
C VAL A 105 10.16 -0.09 10.48
N GLN A 106 11.38 -0.49 10.88
CA GLN A 106 12.29 0.38 11.62
C GLN A 106 12.62 1.65 10.83
N LYS A 107 12.94 1.53 9.53
CA LYS A 107 13.22 2.69 8.66
C LYS A 107 12.05 3.67 8.61
N LEU A 108 10.79 3.21 8.56
CA LEU A 108 9.63 4.11 8.64
C LEU A 108 9.52 4.81 9.99
N LEU A 109 9.72 4.08 11.09
CA LEU A 109 9.67 4.63 12.44
C LEU A 109 10.78 5.67 12.68
N ASP A 110 11.98 5.42 12.16
CA ASP A 110 13.12 6.35 12.25
C ASP A 110 12.87 7.66 11.48
N GLN A 111 11.98 7.63 10.48
CA GLN A 111 11.51 8.82 9.76
C GLN A 111 10.33 9.52 10.47
N GLY A 112 9.91 9.05 11.64
CA GLY A 112 8.81 9.61 12.42
C GLY A 112 7.42 9.23 11.92
N ALA A 113 7.28 8.20 11.08
CA ALA A 113 5.98 7.73 10.62
C ALA A 113 5.15 7.14 11.76
N LEU A 114 3.82 7.30 11.68
CA LEU A 114 2.88 6.84 12.69
C LEU A 114 2.33 5.47 12.31
N LEU A 115 2.64 4.45 13.10
CA LEU A 115 2.16 3.09 12.86
C LEU A 115 0.69 2.97 13.27
N MET A 116 -0.21 2.87 12.28
CA MET A 116 -1.65 2.76 12.50
C MET A 116 -2.10 1.35 12.87
N GLY A 117 -1.35 0.33 12.46
CA GLY A 117 -1.63 -1.06 12.80
C GLY A 117 -1.07 -2.08 11.82
N LYS A 118 -1.41 -3.34 12.08
CA LYS A 118 -1.07 -4.50 11.27
C LYS A 118 -2.23 -4.84 10.34
N THR A 119 -2.00 -4.79 9.02
CA THR A 119 -3.05 -5.02 8.03
C THR A 119 -3.25 -6.49 7.72
N ASN A 120 -4.49 -6.85 7.46
CA ASN A 120 -4.91 -8.22 7.13
C ASN A 120 -4.37 -8.68 5.76
N LEU A 121 -4.35 -9.99 5.56
CA LEU A 121 -3.70 -10.69 4.45
C LEU A 121 -4.26 -12.12 4.29
N ASP A 122 -3.95 -12.76 3.16
CA ASP A 122 -4.05 -14.23 3.09
C ASP A 122 -3.03 -14.89 4.03
N GLU A 123 -3.41 -16.03 4.61
CA GLU A 123 -2.60 -16.77 5.58
C GLU A 123 -1.18 -17.03 5.03
N PHE A 124 -0.14 -16.63 5.78
CA PHE A 124 1.28 -16.70 5.37
C PHE A 124 1.57 -16.08 3.98
N ALA A 125 0.79 -15.08 3.59
CA ALA A 125 0.84 -14.43 2.29
C ALA A 125 0.50 -15.36 1.09
N MET A 126 -0.05 -16.55 1.34
CA MET A 126 -0.45 -17.54 0.33
C MET A 126 -1.87 -17.30 -0.14
N GLY A 127 -2.02 -16.53 -1.22
CA GLY A 127 -3.33 -16.27 -1.83
C GLY A 127 -3.33 -15.03 -2.70
N SER A 128 -4.43 -14.86 -3.44
CA SER A 128 -4.63 -13.75 -4.38
C SER A 128 -5.97 -13.03 -4.18
N GLY A 129 -6.66 -13.27 -3.06
CA GLY A 129 -7.98 -12.71 -2.77
C GLY A 129 -8.09 -11.98 -1.44
N SER A 130 -7.15 -12.20 -0.50
CA SER A 130 -7.26 -11.83 0.92
C SER A 130 -8.55 -12.37 1.55
N THR A 131 -8.84 -13.65 1.28
CA THR A 131 -10.06 -14.37 1.70
C THR A 131 -9.79 -15.49 2.67
N ASP A 132 -8.56 -16.00 2.70
CA ASP A 132 -8.25 -17.31 3.27
C ASP A 132 -7.61 -17.22 4.67
N GLY A 133 -7.34 -16.00 5.17
CA GLY A 133 -6.76 -15.77 6.49
C GLY A 133 -7.73 -16.03 7.66
N VAL A 134 -7.20 -16.41 8.83
CA VAL A 134 -8.00 -16.76 10.03
C VAL A 134 -8.84 -15.61 10.59
N PHE A 135 -8.50 -14.36 10.23
CA PHE A 135 -9.23 -13.16 10.60
C PHE A 135 -10.38 -12.82 9.64
N GLY A 136 -10.65 -13.70 8.68
CA GLY A 136 -11.71 -13.54 7.68
C GLY A 136 -11.33 -12.61 6.52
N PRO A 137 -12.21 -12.51 5.52
CA PRO A 137 -11.91 -11.84 4.27
C PRO A 137 -11.79 -10.32 4.41
N VAL A 138 -10.97 -9.72 3.54
CA VAL A 138 -10.87 -8.27 3.37
C VAL A 138 -11.77 -7.81 2.23
N LYS A 139 -12.69 -6.90 2.53
CA LYS A 139 -13.66 -6.40 1.55
C LYS A 139 -13.16 -5.16 0.82
N ASN A 140 -13.40 -5.11 -0.49
CA ASN A 140 -12.94 -4.00 -1.32
C ASN A 140 -13.77 -2.73 -1.07
N PRO A 141 -13.14 -1.58 -0.75
CA PRO A 141 -13.83 -0.30 -0.52
C PRO A 141 -14.73 0.12 -1.68
N TRP A 142 -14.34 -0.19 -2.93
CA TRP A 142 -15.11 0.16 -4.12
C TRP A 142 -16.44 -0.58 -4.24
N SER A 143 -16.62 -1.70 -3.53
CA SER A 143 -17.90 -2.43 -3.49
C SER A 143 -19.05 -1.56 -2.99
N TYR A 144 -18.73 -0.56 -2.17
CA TYR A 144 -19.70 0.32 -1.54
C TYR A 144 -19.83 1.67 -2.27
N SER A 145 -19.14 1.86 -3.40
CA SER A 145 -19.29 3.06 -4.22
C SER A 145 -20.70 3.11 -4.83
N LYS A 146 -21.28 4.32 -4.90
CA LYS A 146 -22.65 4.53 -5.42
C LYS A 146 -22.83 3.91 -6.81
N GLN A 147 -21.84 4.11 -7.69
CA GLN A 147 -21.84 3.60 -9.06
C GLN A 147 -21.93 2.06 -9.11
N TYR A 148 -21.14 1.36 -8.29
CA TYR A 148 -21.20 -0.10 -8.24
C TYR A 148 -22.48 -0.59 -7.55
N ARG A 149 -22.93 0.07 -6.48
CA ARG A 149 -24.21 -0.27 -5.82
C ARG A 149 -25.40 -0.10 -6.76
N GLU A 150 -25.43 0.92 -7.59
CA GLU A 150 -26.51 1.17 -8.56
C GLU A 150 -26.52 0.14 -9.70
N LYS A 151 -25.35 -0.18 -10.27
CA LYS A 151 -25.23 -1.28 -11.25
C LYS A 151 -25.65 -2.64 -10.65
N ARG A 152 -25.37 -2.86 -9.36
CA ARG A 152 -25.70 -4.13 -8.69
C ARG A 152 -27.18 -4.32 -8.37
N LYS A 153 -27.92 -3.24 -8.06
CA LYS A 153 -29.39 -3.31 -7.90
C LYS A 153 -30.11 -3.81 -9.14
N GLN A 154 -29.47 -3.73 -10.29
CA GLN A 154 -29.98 -4.22 -11.57
C GLN A 154 -29.67 -5.70 -11.82
N ASN A 155 -28.91 -6.38 -10.94
CA ASN A 155 -28.56 -7.79 -11.08
C ASN A 155 -29.60 -8.70 -10.39
N PRO A 156 -30.38 -9.49 -11.15
CA PRO A 156 -31.43 -10.36 -10.61
C PRO A 156 -30.91 -11.58 -9.81
N HIS A 157 -29.59 -11.80 -9.74
CA HIS A 157 -28.97 -12.88 -8.98
C HIS A 157 -28.40 -12.47 -7.62
N SER A 158 -28.48 -11.19 -7.24
CA SER A 158 -28.09 -10.73 -5.90
C SER A 158 -29.16 -11.13 -4.87
N LYS A 159 -29.04 -12.36 -4.34
CA LYS A 159 -30.02 -12.93 -3.40
C LYS A 159 -29.76 -12.63 -1.92
N ASN A 160 -28.61 -12.03 -1.56
CA ASN A 160 -28.30 -11.68 -0.16
C ASN A 160 -27.27 -10.53 -0.07
N GLU A 161 -27.56 -9.46 0.68
CA GLU A 161 -26.67 -8.30 0.84
C GLU A 161 -25.34 -8.66 1.54
N ASP A 162 -25.32 -9.67 2.42
CA ASP A 162 -24.13 -10.08 3.18
C ASP A 162 -23.08 -10.85 2.35
N SER A 163 -23.49 -11.42 1.20
CA SER A 163 -22.60 -12.14 0.28
C SER A 163 -22.08 -11.28 -0.88
N ASP A 164 -22.52 -10.02 -0.99
CA ASP A 164 -22.26 -9.17 -2.15
C ASP A 164 -21.11 -8.17 -1.92
N TRP A 165 -19.90 -8.68 -1.78
CA TRP A 165 -18.67 -7.88 -1.67
C TRP A 165 -17.60 -8.37 -2.65
N LEU A 166 -16.72 -7.48 -3.09
CA LEU A 166 -15.61 -7.82 -3.99
C LEU A 166 -14.33 -8.02 -3.21
N ILE A 167 -13.48 -8.93 -3.71
CA ILE A 167 -12.13 -9.14 -3.20
C ILE A 167 -11.26 -7.89 -3.39
N THR A 168 -10.28 -7.75 -2.50
CA THR A 168 -9.26 -6.70 -2.58
C THR A 168 -8.05 -7.11 -3.40
N GLY A 169 -8.05 -8.32 -3.98
CA GLY A 169 -6.83 -8.99 -4.43
C GLY A 169 -6.03 -9.53 -3.24
N GLY A 170 -4.90 -10.17 -3.51
CA GLY A 170 -4.10 -10.78 -2.45
C GLY A 170 -2.63 -10.96 -2.80
N SER A 171 -1.77 -11.15 -1.81
CA SER A 171 -2.12 -11.33 -0.39
C SER A 171 -2.05 -10.07 0.47
N SER A 172 -1.77 -8.89 -0.09
CA SER A 172 -1.69 -7.62 0.67
C SER A 172 -3.01 -6.82 0.61
N GLY A 173 -4.15 -7.50 0.61
CA GLY A 173 -5.46 -6.85 0.45
C GLY A 173 -5.85 -5.93 1.59
N GLY A 174 -5.47 -6.25 2.84
CA GLY A 174 -5.66 -5.34 3.97
C GLY A 174 -4.89 -4.03 3.80
N SER A 175 -3.65 -4.10 3.31
CA SER A 175 -2.82 -2.93 3.01
C SER A 175 -3.47 -2.06 1.92
N ALA A 176 -3.99 -2.69 0.86
CA ALA A 176 -4.68 -1.99 -0.22
C ALA A 176 -5.99 -1.35 0.26
N ALA A 177 -6.81 -2.08 1.02
CA ALA A 177 -8.04 -1.56 1.60
C ALA A 177 -7.78 -0.39 2.55
N ALA A 178 -6.74 -0.46 3.37
CA ALA A 178 -6.37 0.58 4.33
C ALA A 178 -6.03 1.91 3.63
N VAL A 179 -5.21 1.87 2.57
CA VAL A 179 -4.80 3.06 1.80
C VAL A 179 -5.96 3.62 0.98
N SER A 180 -6.74 2.74 0.33
CA SER A 180 -7.89 3.10 -0.50
C SER A 180 -9.04 3.71 0.34
N ALA A 181 -9.22 3.27 1.59
CA ALA A 181 -10.17 3.83 2.54
C ALA A 181 -9.68 5.08 3.28
N PHE A 182 -8.52 5.64 2.90
CA PHE A 182 -7.93 6.85 3.52
C PHE A 182 -7.60 6.70 5.02
N THR A 183 -7.45 5.47 5.50
CA THR A 183 -7.09 5.20 6.91
C THR A 183 -5.59 5.36 7.18
N CYS A 184 -4.78 5.40 6.12
CA CYS A 184 -3.35 5.73 6.13
C CYS A 184 -2.96 6.36 4.78
N TYR A 185 -1.73 6.89 4.67
CA TYR A 185 -1.20 7.47 3.43
C TYR A 185 -0.39 6.47 2.62
N ALA A 186 0.28 5.55 3.30
CA ALA A 186 1.03 4.47 2.70
C ALA A 186 0.87 3.19 3.52
N ALA A 187 1.01 2.05 2.87
CA ALA A 187 1.10 0.77 3.56
C ALA A 187 2.23 -0.09 2.99
N LEU A 188 2.89 -0.85 3.88
CA LEU A 188 3.78 -1.92 3.46
C LEU A 188 2.95 -3.15 3.11
N GLY A 189 3.23 -3.71 1.93
CA GLY A 189 2.79 -5.04 1.51
C GLY A 189 4.00 -5.98 1.30
N SER A 190 3.74 -7.20 0.87
CA SER A 190 4.79 -8.09 0.34
C SER A 190 4.36 -8.59 -1.03
N ASP A 191 5.29 -8.76 -1.95
CA ASP A 191 5.04 -9.26 -3.31
C ASP A 191 5.97 -10.43 -3.59
N THR A 192 5.38 -11.62 -3.69
CA THR A 192 6.08 -12.84 -4.10
C THR A 192 5.75 -13.15 -5.57
N GLY A 193 4.46 -13.20 -5.90
CA GLY A 193 3.95 -13.48 -7.25
C GLY A 193 3.00 -12.42 -7.81
N GLY A 194 3.00 -11.21 -7.25
CA GLY A 194 1.99 -10.17 -7.54
C GLY A 194 1.32 -9.62 -6.29
N SER A 195 1.71 -10.08 -5.10
CA SER A 195 0.95 -9.86 -3.86
C SER A 195 0.88 -8.40 -3.36
N THR A 196 1.57 -7.46 -4.01
CA THR A 196 1.38 -6.01 -3.83
C THR A 196 0.69 -5.38 -5.04
N ARG A 197 1.12 -5.74 -6.25
CA ARG A 197 0.57 -5.19 -7.50
C ARG A 197 -0.88 -5.60 -7.76
N ASN A 198 -1.22 -6.85 -7.49
CA ASN A 198 -2.58 -7.38 -7.67
C ASN A 198 -3.58 -6.65 -6.74
N PRO A 199 -3.35 -6.54 -5.42
CA PRO A 199 -4.23 -5.75 -4.57
C PRO A 199 -4.35 -4.29 -4.96
N ALA A 200 -3.24 -3.66 -5.37
CA ALA A 200 -3.26 -2.28 -5.82
C ALA A 200 -4.15 -2.10 -7.07
N ALA A 201 -4.08 -3.01 -8.04
CA ALA A 201 -4.95 -2.99 -9.22
C ALA A 201 -6.43 -3.12 -8.86
N HIS A 202 -6.79 -4.04 -7.96
CA HIS A 202 -8.17 -4.24 -7.51
C HIS A 202 -8.72 -3.06 -6.69
N CYS A 203 -7.86 -2.33 -5.98
CA CYS A 203 -8.25 -1.22 -5.11
C CYS A 203 -7.97 0.16 -5.72
N GLY A 204 -7.55 0.26 -6.98
CA GLY A 204 -7.31 1.53 -7.67
C GLY A 204 -6.16 2.33 -7.06
N LEU A 205 -5.05 1.67 -6.73
CA LEU A 205 -3.89 2.25 -6.07
C LEU A 205 -2.60 2.09 -6.91
N VAL A 206 -1.55 2.78 -6.49
CA VAL A 206 -0.19 2.48 -6.91
C VAL A 206 0.35 1.36 -6.04
N GLY A 207 0.72 0.24 -6.67
CA GLY A 207 1.39 -0.89 -6.04
C GLY A 207 2.78 -1.06 -6.61
N PHE A 208 3.81 -0.68 -5.84
CA PHE A 208 5.18 -0.74 -6.29
C PHE A 208 5.91 -1.93 -5.67
N LYS A 209 6.42 -2.82 -6.53
CA LYS A 209 7.35 -3.88 -6.15
C LYS A 209 8.75 -3.47 -6.61
N PRO A 210 9.65 -3.08 -5.69
CA PRO A 210 11.04 -2.77 -6.01
C PRO A 210 11.78 -3.92 -6.70
N SER A 211 12.97 -3.61 -7.22
CA SER A 211 13.95 -4.62 -7.61
C SER A 211 14.29 -5.50 -6.40
N TYR A 212 14.45 -6.81 -6.63
CA TYR A 212 14.88 -7.73 -5.57
C TYR A 212 16.23 -7.27 -5.01
N GLY A 213 16.34 -7.23 -3.67
CA GLY A 213 17.53 -6.76 -2.96
C GLY A 213 17.62 -5.24 -2.77
N LEU A 214 16.77 -4.42 -3.40
CA LEU A 214 16.79 -2.96 -3.17
C LEU A 214 16.26 -2.57 -1.78
N VAL A 215 15.33 -3.36 -1.25
CA VAL A 215 14.71 -3.17 0.06
C VAL A 215 14.88 -4.45 0.87
N SER A 216 15.35 -4.31 2.11
CA SER A 216 15.65 -5.45 2.99
C SER A 216 14.42 -6.29 3.32
N ARG A 217 14.62 -7.60 3.30
CA ARG A 217 13.66 -8.63 3.72
C ARG A 217 13.84 -9.03 5.19
N HIS A 218 14.82 -8.48 5.90
CA HIS A 218 15.03 -8.82 7.30
C HIS A 218 13.78 -8.50 8.14
N GLY A 219 13.26 -9.52 8.83
CA GLY A 219 12.02 -9.46 9.62
C GLY A 219 10.71 -9.57 8.85
N LEU A 220 10.75 -9.68 7.51
CA LEU A 220 9.63 -10.18 6.71
C LEU A 220 9.56 -11.70 6.87
N ILE A 221 8.44 -12.22 7.38
CA ILE A 221 8.21 -13.65 7.48
C ILE A 221 8.03 -14.20 6.06
N PRO A 222 8.91 -15.12 5.60
CA PRO A 222 9.03 -15.44 4.19
C PRO A 222 7.92 -16.39 3.70
N LEU A 223 7.62 -16.28 2.41
CA LEU A 223 6.86 -17.25 1.63
C LEU A 223 7.80 -17.99 0.66
N VAL A 224 8.44 -17.25 -0.26
CA VAL A 224 9.48 -17.78 -1.16
C VAL A 224 10.65 -16.81 -1.18
N ASN A 225 11.74 -17.13 -0.46
CA ASN A 225 12.88 -16.24 -0.24
C ASN A 225 13.51 -15.64 -1.51
N SER A 226 13.52 -16.36 -2.61
CA SER A 226 14.07 -15.90 -3.90
C SER A 226 13.15 -14.96 -4.68
N MET A 227 11.93 -14.73 -4.19
CA MET A 227 10.88 -13.95 -4.87
C MET A 227 10.27 -12.88 -3.98
N ASP A 228 10.27 -13.06 -2.66
CA ASP A 228 9.69 -12.12 -1.71
C ASP A 228 10.36 -10.75 -1.78
N VAL A 229 9.56 -9.71 -2.02
CA VAL A 229 10.02 -8.32 -1.97
C VAL A 229 9.03 -7.50 -1.12
N PRO A 230 9.49 -6.70 -0.14
CA PRO A 230 8.64 -5.71 0.51
C PRO A 230 8.08 -4.73 -0.52
N GLY A 231 6.76 -4.63 -0.58
CA GLY A 231 6.03 -3.79 -1.52
C GLY A 231 5.48 -2.53 -0.85
N ILE A 232 5.18 -1.53 -1.67
CA ILE A 232 4.66 -0.24 -1.24
C ILE A 232 3.30 -0.04 -1.89
N LEU A 233 2.29 0.34 -1.10
CA LEU A 233 0.98 0.75 -1.59
C LEU A 233 0.70 2.21 -1.21
N THR A 234 0.36 3.03 -2.20
CA THR A 234 0.02 4.46 -2.04
C THR A 234 -1.08 4.87 -3.02
N ARG A 235 -1.60 6.10 -2.89
CA ARG A 235 -2.62 6.64 -3.80
C ARG A 235 -2.05 7.31 -5.05
N CYS A 236 -0.78 7.73 -5.03
CA CYS A 236 -0.10 8.32 -6.17
C CYS A 236 1.38 7.88 -6.23
N VAL A 237 1.99 8.11 -7.39
CA VAL A 237 3.36 7.67 -7.72
C VAL A 237 4.40 8.43 -6.89
N ASP A 238 4.22 9.75 -6.70
CA ASP A 238 5.07 10.58 -5.84
C ASP A 238 5.17 10.03 -4.41
N ASP A 239 4.04 9.64 -3.82
CA ASP A 239 4.01 9.08 -2.47
C ASP A 239 4.77 7.75 -2.42
N ALA A 240 4.68 6.91 -3.46
CA ALA A 240 5.44 5.66 -3.53
C ALA A 240 6.95 5.93 -3.62
N ALA A 241 7.37 6.96 -4.35
CA ALA A 241 8.76 7.36 -4.46
C ALA A 241 9.33 7.89 -3.13
N ILE A 242 8.54 8.69 -2.39
CA ILE A 242 8.92 9.16 -1.04
C ILE A 242 9.13 7.97 -0.09
N VAL A 243 8.18 7.03 -0.06
CA VAL A 243 8.29 5.83 0.78
C VAL A 243 9.47 4.96 0.35
N LEU A 244 9.69 4.76 -0.95
CA LEU A 244 10.84 4.02 -1.45
C LEU A 244 12.17 4.64 -1.00
N GLY A 245 12.27 5.97 -1.02
CA GLY A 245 13.45 6.69 -0.54
C GLY A 245 13.76 6.48 0.94
N ALA A 246 12.73 6.27 1.76
CA ALA A 246 12.92 5.90 3.17
C ALA A 246 13.35 4.44 3.35
N LEU A 247 12.91 3.53 2.47
CA LEU A 247 13.08 2.09 2.64
C LEU A 247 14.34 1.51 1.97
N ALA A 248 14.71 2.07 0.82
CA ALA A 248 15.76 1.52 -0.03
C ALA A 248 17.14 1.56 0.62
N GLY A 249 18.02 0.66 0.17
CA GLY A 249 19.42 0.64 0.54
C GLY A 249 19.83 -0.61 1.32
N PRO A 250 21.15 -0.83 1.44
CA PRO A 250 21.71 -2.05 2.00
C PRO A 250 21.31 -2.25 3.45
N ASP A 251 21.23 -3.50 3.86
CA ASP A 251 21.01 -3.89 5.25
C ASP A 251 21.97 -5.03 5.62
N PRO A 252 22.89 -4.83 6.59
CA PRO A 252 23.80 -5.89 7.02
C PRO A 252 23.08 -7.11 7.62
N LYS A 253 21.80 -7.01 7.99
CA LYS A 253 21.00 -8.12 8.48
C LYS A 253 20.31 -8.93 7.37
N ASP A 254 20.45 -8.50 6.12
CA ASP A 254 19.95 -9.17 4.93
C ASP A 254 21.04 -9.26 3.85
N SER A 255 21.71 -10.42 3.81
CA SER A 255 22.74 -10.75 2.82
C SER A 255 22.28 -10.70 1.35
N THR A 256 20.97 -10.61 1.09
CA THR A 256 20.43 -10.49 -0.27
C THR A 256 20.23 -9.04 -0.71
N THR A 257 20.48 -8.07 0.16
CA THR A 257 20.45 -6.66 -0.24
C THR A 257 21.61 -6.32 -1.17
N VAL A 258 21.31 -5.51 -2.19
CA VAL A 258 22.34 -5.01 -3.09
C VAL A 258 23.15 -3.91 -2.39
N HIS A 259 24.47 -3.96 -2.56
CA HIS A 259 25.39 -2.99 -1.96
C HIS A 259 25.66 -1.78 -2.86
N ASP A 260 25.03 -1.72 -4.03
CA ASP A 260 25.19 -0.59 -4.94
C ASP A 260 24.75 0.70 -4.27
N PRO A 261 25.58 1.76 -4.31
CA PRO A 261 25.26 3.00 -3.64
C PRO A 261 24.06 3.66 -4.33
N ILE A 262 23.07 4.05 -3.53
CA ILE A 262 21.92 4.84 -4.00
C ILE A 262 22.40 6.28 -4.18
N ASN A 263 22.94 6.54 -5.37
CA ASN A 263 23.58 7.83 -5.69
C ASN A 263 22.59 8.93 -6.07
N LYS A 264 21.29 8.61 -6.18
CA LYS A 264 20.26 9.58 -6.58
C LYS A 264 19.05 9.48 -5.65
N PRO A 265 18.50 10.63 -5.21
CA PRO A 265 17.26 10.63 -4.45
C PRO A 265 16.12 10.14 -5.33
N PHE A 266 15.15 9.46 -4.73
CA PHE A 266 13.93 8.99 -5.39
C PHE A 266 12.94 10.14 -5.59
N MET A 267 13.36 11.15 -6.35
CA MET A 267 12.56 12.31 -6.69
C MET A 267 12.14 12.22 -8.15
N LEU A 268 10.83 12.22 -8.39
CA LEU A 268 10.28 12.23 -9.73
C LEU A 268 10.24 13.67 -10.26
N PRO A 269 10.55 13.90 -11.55
CA PRO A 269 10.32 15.19 -12.17
C PRO A 269 8.81 15.47 -12.26
N SER A 270 8.42 16.75 -12.18
CA SER A 270 7.01 17.16 -12.31
C SER A 270 6.41 16.82 -13.68
N LEU A 271 7.26 16.79 -14.71
CA LEU A 271 6.95 16.28 -16.04
C LEU A 271 8.16 15.51 -16.55
N ALA A 272 7.97 14.24 -16.90
CA ALA A 272 8.97 13.48 -17.62
C ALA A 272 8.66 13.53 -19.11
N ASP A 273 9.62 13.96 -19.94
CA ASP A 273 9.54 13.75 -21.38
C ASP A 273 9.70 12.26 -21.67
N VAL A 274 8.61 11.60 -22.05
CA VAL A 274 8.60 10.17 -22.39
C VAL A 274 8.62 9.94 -23.90
N SER A 275 8.69 10.98 -24.74
CA SER A 275 8.63 10.86 -26.21
C SER A 275 9.74 10.01 -26.84
N LYS A 276 10.83 9.77 -26.11
CA LYS A 276 11.96 8.93 -26.55
C LYS A 276 12.01 7.57 -25.87
N LEU A 277 11.00 7.23 -25.06
CA LEU A 277 10.97 5.96 -24.34
C LEU A 277 10.48 4.85 -25.28
N CYS A 278 11.21 3.75 -25.36
CA CYS A 278 10.75 2.55 -26.07
C CYS A 278 9.96 1.67 -25.10
N ILE A 279 8.68 1.41 -25.39
CA ILE A 279 7.80 0.56 -24.57
C ILE A 279 7.60 -0.77 -25.30
N GLY A 280 8.18 -1.84 -24.76
CA GLY A 280 7.90 -3.20 -25.23
C GLY A 280 6.58 -3.71 -24.66
N ILE A 281 5.64 -4.09 -25.51
CA ILE A 281 4.35 -4.67 -25.12
C ILE A 281 4.34 -6.17 -25.48
N PRO A 282 4.48 -7.11 -24.51
CA PRO A 282 4.53 -8.53 -24.83
C PRO A 282 3.20 -9.04 -25.40
N LYS A 283 3.22 -9.67 -26.58
CA LYS A 283 1.99 -10.18 -27.25
C LYS A 283 1.12 -11.08 -26.36
N VAL A 284 1.76 -11.86 -25.48
CA VAL A 284 1.09 -12.79 -24.55
C VAL A 284 0.13 -12.11 -23.58
N THR A 285 0.30 -10.81 -23.29
CA THR A 285 -0.64 -10.07 -22.41
C THR A 285 -1.99 -9.79 -23.09
N PHE A 286 -2.07 -9.92 -24.42
CA PHE A 286 -3.30 -9.75 -25.22
C PHE A 286 -3.95 -11.07 -25.63
N SER A 287 -3.23 -12.20 -25.55
CA SER A 287 -3.67 -13.49 -26.12
C SER A 287 -4.58 -14.33 -25.22
N PHE A 288 -5.02 -13.81 -24.07
CA PHE A 288 -6.06 -14.45 -23.26
C PHE A 288 -7.35 -13.64 -23.31
N HIS A 289 -8.47 -14.34 -23.51
CA HIS A 289 -9.87 -13.88 -23.67
C HIS A 289 -10.42 -12.96 -22.55
N TYR A 290 -9.59 -12.53 -21.60
CA TYR A 290 -9.91 -11.70 -20.44
C TYR A 290 -9.93 -10.18 -20.73
N PHE A 291 -9.41 -9.75 -21.88
CA PHE A 291 -9.26 -8.32 -22.18
C PHE A 291 -10.53 -7.66 -22.71
N ILE A 292 -11.52 -8.43 -23.19
CA ILE A 292 -12.70 -7.88 -23.87
C ILE A 292 -13.57 -7.09 -22.89
N GLU A 293 -13.74 -7.49 -21.62
CA GLU A 293 -14.61 -6.77 -20.67
C GLU A 293 -13.96 -5.53 -20.02
N ILE A 294 -12.63 -5.55 -19.83
CA ILE A 294 -11.85 -4.39 -19.32
C ILE A 294 -11.86 -3.25 -20.35
N LEU A 295 -11.88 -3.59 -21.64
CA LEU A 295 -12.04 -2.64 -22.74
C LEU A 295 -13.51 -2.32 -23.07
N SER A 296 -14.43 -3.28 -23.02
CA SER A 296 -15.82 -3.10 -23.49
C SER A 296 -16.76 -2.43 -22.49
N SER A 297 -16.38 -2.35 -21.21
CA SER A 297 -17.17 -1.66 -20.19
C SER A 297 -16.90 -0.15 -20.12
N ARG A 298 -15.93 0.33 -20.90
CA ARG A 298 -15.79 1.73 -21.28
C ARG A 298 -16.21 1.84 -22.73
N GLU A 299 -17.08 2.79 -23.03
CA GLU A 299 -17.20 3.28 -24.40
C GLU A 299 -15.78 3.47 -24.98
N SER A 300 -15.67 3.19 -26.26
CA SER A 300 -14.48 3.10 -27.10
C SER A 300 -13.62 4.38 -27.19
N THR A 301 -13.34 5.04 -26.07
CA THR A 301 -12.72 6.36 -25.99
C THR A 301 -11.54 6.45 -25.02
N ASP A 302 -11.37 5.54 -24.04
CA ASP A 302 -10.42 5.83 -22.94
C ASP A 302 -9.20 4.90 -22.82
N LEU A 303 -9.19 3.73 -23.46
CA LEU A 303 -7.92 3.03 -23.71
C LEU A 303 -7.22 3.56 -24.96
N GLY A 304 -7.98 4.09 -25.93
CA GLY A 304 -7.46 5.03 -26.92
C GLY A 304 -7.13 6.41 -26.33
N GLY A 305 -7.51 6.73 -25.09
CA GLY A 305 -7.10 7.93 -24.35
C GLY A 305 -5.84 7.72 -23.51
N SER A 306 -5.70 6.55 -22.88
CA SER A 306 -4.43 6.12 -22.25
C SER A 306 -3.36 5.83 -23.30
N LEU A 307 -3.65 5.02 -24.32
CA LEU A 307 -2.76 4.84 -25.47
C LEU A 307 -2.71 6.10 -26.32
N GLY A 308 -3.78 6.89 -26.47
CA GLY A 308 -3.73 8.19 -27.16
C GLY A 308 -2.92 9.25 -26.43
N GLY A 309 -2.83 9.16 -25.09
CA GLY A 309 -1.87 9.90 -24.29
C GLY A 309 -0.44 9.43 -24.57
N PHE A 310 -0.21 8.14 -24.77
CA PHE A 310 1.10 7.59 -25.18
C PHE A 310 1.41 7.73 -26.69
N GLU A 311 0.42 7.81 -27.55
CA GLU A 311 0.51 8.00 -29.01
C GLU A 311 0.67 9.48 -29.36
N SER A 312 -0.01 10.38 -28.63
CA SER A 312 0.25 11.83 -28.67
C SER A 312 1.61 12.20 -28.05
N LEU A 313 2.16 11.30 -27.22
CA LEU A 313 3.57 11.30 -26.77
C LEU A 313 4.43 10.27 -27.53
N LEU A 314 4.19 10.05 -28.84
CA LEU A 314 5.08 9.37 -29.80
C LEU A 314 6.12 8.37 -29.23
N CYS A 315 5.68 7.35 -28.50
CA CYS A 315 6.50 6.17 -28.24
C CYS A 315 6.30 5.17 -29.39
N HIS A 316 7.36 4.78 -30.09
CA HIS A 316 7.28 3.70 -31.08
C HIS A 316 6.99 2.36 -30.37
N PHE A 317 5.84 1.77 -30.68
CA PHE A 317 5.49 0.41 -30.29
C PHE A 317 6.06 -0.58 -31.32
N TYR A 318 6.83 -1.57 -30.86
CA TYR A 318 7.38 -2.68 -31.66
C TYR A 318 6.88 -4.03 -31.16
#